data_AF-A0A1E3L3M8-F1
#
_entry.id   AF-A0A1E3L3M8-F1
#
_cell.length_a   1.000
_cell.length_b   1.000
_cell.length_c   1.000
_cell.angle_alpha   90.00
_cell.angle_beta   90.00
_cell.angle_gamma   90.00
#
_symmetry.space_group_name_H-M   'P 1'
#
loop_
_entity.id
_entity.type
_entity.pdbx_description
1 polymer ?
#
loop_
_entity_poly.entity_id
_entity_poly.type
_entity_poly.pdbx_seq_one_letter_code
_entity_poly.pdbx_strand_id
1 'polypeptide(L)'
;MKTQAQYIEQLHSLLQRTSLLKEEYIDYITNPFMSSFREDFAPFVELTATGYRLQMYERGQNVFTKMIYDEDAMLYWILAYTIELVTHIRLLRKYKVDNKTSFLTYDEQLVAEWQHDQTQIFDAIGGIYAQWWHEKGKRADIESI
;
A
#
# COMPACT_ATOMS: atom_id res chain seq x y z
N MET A 1 6.48 21.69 -1.54
CA MET A 1 6.41 20.22 -1.41
C MET A 1 6.38 19.86 0.06
N LYS A 2 5.54 18.92 0.48
CA LYS A 2 5.49 18.48 1.88
C LYS A 2 6.76 17.72 2.26
N THR A 3 7.06 17.69 3.55
CA THR A 3 8.12 16.86 4.14
C THR A 3 7.67 15.41 4.25
N GLN A 4 8.63 14.49 4.47
CA GLN A 4 8.31 13.07 4.72
C GLN A 4 7.33 12.91 5.89
N ALA A 5 7.55 13.63 7.00
CA ALA A 5 6.67 13.59 8.17
C ALA A 5 5.23 14.01 7.85
N GLN A 6 5.05 15.02 7.00
CA GLN A 6 3.72 15.47 6.58
C GLN A 6 3.00 14.46 5.68
N TYR A 7 3.71 13.72 4.83
CA TYR A 7 3.11 12.62 4.06
C TYR A 7 2.72 11.44 4.94
N ILE A 8 3.58 11.09 5.90
CA ILE A 8 3.29 10.05 6.89
C ILE A 8 2.04 10.43 7.69
N GLU A 9 1.95 11.67 8.17
CA GLU A 9 0.78 12.16 8.90
C GLU A 9 -0.49 12.14 8.04
N GLN A 10 -0.39 12.44 6.75
CA GLN A 10 -1.50 12.35 5.82
C GLN A 10 -1.98 10.89 5.62
N LEU A 11 -1.06 9.96 5.37
CA LEU A 11 -1.38 8.53 5.26
C LEU A 11 -2.01 8.01 6.55
N HIS A 12 -1.44 8.40 7.70
CA HIS A 12 -1.98 8.06 9.01
C HIS A 12 -3.40 8.58 9.18
N SER A 13 -3.66 9.84 8.85
CA SER A 13 -4.98 10.47 8.94
C SER A 13 -6.03 9.83 8.01
N LEU A 14 -5.61 9.32 6.85
CA LEU A 14 -6.48 8.55 5.96
C LEU A 14 -6.82 7.20 6.57
N LEU A 15 -5.82 6.47 7.09
CA LEU A 15 -6.02 5.18 7.73
C LEU A 15 -6.81 5.26 9.05
N GLN A 16 -6.75 6.38 9.79
CA GLN A 16 -7.56 6.65 10.98
C GLN A 16 -9.08 6.55 10.72
N ARG A 17 -9.52 6.75 9.47
CA ARG A 17 -10.93 6.65 9.08
C ARG A 17 -11.42 5.20 8.93
N THR A 18 -10.50 4.25 9.03
CA THR A 18 -10.73 2.85 8.67
C THR A 18 -10.60 1.95 9.90
N SER A 19 -11.04 0.71 9.77
CA SER A 19 -10.77 -0.32 10.77
C SER A 19 -9.29 -0.78 10.78
N LEU A 20 -8.46 -0.30 9.84
CA LEU A 20 -7.08 -0.76 9.70
C LEU A 20 -6.16 -0.22 10.77
N LEU A 21 -6.29 1.04 11.18
CA LEU A 21 -5.25 1.67 11.97
C LEU A 21 -5.06 0.97 13.32
N LYS A 22 -3.94 0.28 13.42
CA LYS A 22 -3.37 -0.27 14.65
C LYS A 22 -1.93 0.16 14.70
N GLU A 23 -1.39 0.34 15.90
CA GLU A 23 0.02 0.72 16.09
C GLU A 23 0.98 -0.22 15.34
N GLU A 24 0.64 -1.51 15.25
CA GLU A 24 1.41 -2.53 14.52
C GLU A 24 1.55 -2.30 13.00
N TYR A 25 0.79 -1.39 12.40
CA TYR A 25 0.81 -1.14 10.96
C TYR A 25 1.37 0.23 10.58
N ILE A 26 1.82 1.02 11.57
CA ILE A 26 2.44 2.33 11.34
C ILE A 26 3.67 2.18 10.45
N ASP A 27 4.45 1.12 10.64
CA ASP A 27 5.67 0.88 9.87
C ASP A 27 5.38 0.78 8.36
N TYR A 28 4.23 0.26 7.95
CA TYR A 28 3.88 0.13 6.53
C TYR A 28 3.64 1.47 5.81
N ILE A 29 3.36 2.55 6.55
CA ILE A 29 3.22 3.90 5.99
C ILE A 29 4.43 4.80 6.26
N THR A 30 5.33 4.42 7.18
CA THR A 30 6.57 5.17 7.46
C THR A 30 7.74 4.65 6.62
N ASN A 31 7.89 3.33 6.54
CA ASN A 31 8.97 2.65 5.83
C ASN A 31 9.15 3.06 4.37
N PRO A 32 8.08 3.38 3.60
CA PRO A 32 8.26 3.83 2.23
C PRO A 32 9.13 5.08 2.08
N PHE A 33 9.25 5.90 3.13
CA PHE A 33 10.08 7.10 3.13
C PHE A 33 11.46 6.90 3.78
N MET A 34 11.77 5.71 4.28
CA MET A 34 13.00 5.43 5.02
C MET A 34 14.08 4.85 4.11
N SER A 35 15.23 5.53 3.99
CA SER A 35 16.36 5.10 3.15
C SER A 35 16.96 3.75 3.55
N SER A 36 16.78 3.35 4.81
CA SER A 36 17.27 2.09 5.37
C SER A 36 16.34 0.89 5.14
N PHE A 37 15.13 1.09 4.63
CA PHE A 37 14.14 0.03 4.45
C PHE A 37 14.01 -0.34 2.97
N ARG A 38 14.33 -1.60 2.64
CA ARG A 38 14.21 -2.17 1.29
C ARG A 38 13.76 -3.63 1.38
N GLU A 39 12.54 -3.84 1.83
CA GLU A 39 11.90 -5.15 1.73
C GLU A 39 11.49 -5.45 0.28
N ASP A 40 11.43 -6.73 -0.05
CA ASP A 40 11.09 -7.18 -1.39
C ASP A 40 9.67 -6.72 -1.76
N PHE A 41 9.57 -6.06 -2.92
CA PHE A 41 8.36 -5.48 -3.50
C PHE A 41 7.61 -4.45 -2.64
N ALA A 42 8.20 -4.00 -1.53
CA ALA A 42 7.65 -2.90 -0.75
C ALA A 42 7.87 -1.56 -1.47
N PRO A 43 6.94 -0.60 -1.34
CA PRO A 43 7.08 0.70 -1.94
C PRO A 43 8.20 1.48 -1.27
N PHE A 44 9.05 2.12 -2.07
CA PHE A 44 10.04 3.09 -1.64
C PHE A 44 9.83 4.40 -2.41
N VAL A 45 9.83 5.52 -1.69
CA VAL A 45 9.54 6.85 -2.23
C VAL A 45 10.63 7.82 -1.82
N GLU A 46 11.35 8.31 -2.83
CA GLU A 46 12.27 9.43 -2.69
C GLU A 46 11.57 10.72 -3.12
N LEU A 47 11.54 11.70 -2.21
CA LEU A 47 11.02 13.04 -2.48
C LEU A 47 12.09 13.84 -3.23
N THR A 48 11.78 14.27 -4.46
CA THR A 48 12.72 15.02 -5.30
C THR A 48 12.25 16.47 -5.44
N ALA A 49 13.10 17.36 -5.96
CA ALA A 49 12.71 18.76 -6.15
C ALA A 49 11.51 18.95 -7.10
N THR A 50 11.26 18.00 -8.00
CA THR A 50 10.27 18.12 -9.07
C THR A 50 9.10 17.14 -8.96
N GLY A 51 9.14 16.19 -8.03
CA GLY A 51 8.12 15.14 -7.90
C GLY A 51 8.57 13.98 -7.01
N TYR A 52 8.07 12.78 -7.28
CA TYR A 52 8.27 11.60 -6.46
C TYR A 52 8.89 10.48 -7.29
N ARG A 53 10.00 9.91 -6.80
CA ARG A 53 10.60 8.71 -7.38
C ARG A 53 10.09 7.50 -6.61
N LEU A 54 9.22 6.72 -7.24
CA LEU A 54 8.73 5.44 -6.74
C LEU A 54 9.71 4.34 -7.12
N GLN A 55 10.01 3.44 -6.20
CA GLN A 55 10.94 2.34 -6.42
C GLN A 55 10.48 1.08 -5.71
N MET A 56 10.78 -0.08 -6.29
CA MET A 56 10.67 -1.39 -5.63
C MET A 56 11.96 -2.18 -5.82
N TYR A 57 12.23 -3.07 -4.88
CA TYR A 57 13.42 -3.90 -4.87
C TYR A 57 13.03 -5.38 -4.78
N GLU A 58 13.82 -6.25 -5.39
CA GLU A 58 13.75 -7.70 -5.19
C GLU A 58 15.16 -8.20 -4.90
N ARG A 59 15.35 -8.86 -3.74
CA ARG A 59 16.65 -9.35 -3.27
C ARG A 59 17.72 -8.25 -3.27
N GLY A 60 17.31 -7.04 -2.89
CA GLY A 60 18.15 -5.84 -2.88
C GLY A 60 18.46 -5.23 -4.25
N GLN A 61 17.99 -5.81 -5.36
CA GLN A 61 18.13 -5.23 -6.70
C GLN A 61 16.92 -4.34 -7.00
N ASN A 62 17.15 -3.16 -7.57
CA ASN A 62 16.04 -2.32 -8.02
C ASN A 62 15.37 -2.97 -9.23
N VAL A 63 14.08 -3.31 -9.09
CA VAL A 63 13.27 -3.92 -10.16
C VAL A 63 12.25 -2.96 -10.75
N PHE A 64 12.03 -1.83 -10.08
CA PHE A 64 11.12 -0.79 -10.52
C PHE A 64 11.66 0.58 -10.09
N THR A 65 11.66 1.53 -11.02
CA THR A 65 11.88 2.95 -10.73
C THR A 65 10.98 3.76 -11.66
N LYS A 66 10.19 4.67 -11.08
CA LYS A 66 9.33 5.58 -11.84
C LYS A 66 9.25 6.96 -11.21
N MET A 67 9.26 7.98 -12.06
CA MET A 67 8.95 9.34 -11.65
C MET A 67 7.45 9.61 -11.82
N ILE A 68 6.83 10.13 -10.77
CA ILE A 68 5.46 10.67 -10.83
C ILE A 68 5.42 12.08 -10.24
N TYR A 69 4.41 12.84 -10.66
CA TYR A 69 4.26 14.25 -10.31
C TYR A 69 2.97 14.53 -9.53
N ASP A 70 2.07 13.55 -9.51
CA ASP A 70 0.81 13.59 -8.78
C ASP A 70 1.02 13.06 -7.37
N GLU A 71 0.77 13.92 -6.38
CA GLU A 71 0.87 13.59 -4.95
C GLU A 71 -0.13 12.52 -4.55
N ASP A 72 -1.38 12.61 -5.03
CA ASP A 72 -2.42 11.65 -4.69
C ASP A 72 -2.07 10.28 -5.27
N ALA A 73 -1.49 10.22 -6.48
CA ALA A 73 -1.05 8.96 -7.07
C ALA A 73 0.05 8.29 -6.23
N MET A 74 1.00 9.07 -5.69
CA MET A 74 2.04 8.57 -4.78
C MET A 74 1.42 8.00 -3.50
N LEU A 75 0.50 8.74 -2.89
CA LEU A 75 -0.18 8.30 -1.67
C LEU A 75 -1.05 7.07 -1.91
N TYR A 76 -1.78 7.02 -3.02
CA TYR A 76 -2.58 5.88 -3.42
C TYR A 76 -1.73 4.62 -3.58
N TRP A 77 -0.53 4.74 -4.17
CA TRP A 77 0.37 3.60 -4.35
C TRP A 77 0.80 2.99 -3.01
N ILE A 78 1.16 3.83 -2.04
CA ILE A 78 1.50 3.39 -0.67
C ILE A 78 0.27 2.79 0.03
N LEU A 79 -0.90 3.44 -0.09
CA LEU A 79 -2.14 2.96 0.51
C LEU A 79 -2.56 1.60 -0.05
N ALA A 80 -2.54 1.42 -1.37
CA ALA A 80 -2.89 0.16 -2.01
C ALA A 80 -2.01 -0.98 -1.53
N TYR A 81 -0.69 -0.78 -1.47
CA TYR A 81 0.23 -1.78 -0.91
C TYR A 81 -0.08 -2.07 0.56
N THR A 82 -0.23 -1.03 1.38
CA THR A 82 -0.46 -1.16 2.82
C THR A 82 -1.76 -1.91 3.11
N ILE A 83 -2.83 -1.53 2.42
CA ILE A 83 -4.16 -2.14 2.58
C ILE A 83 -4.11 -3.59 2.10
N GLU A 84 -3.50 -3.87 0.96
CA GLU A 84 -3.31 -5.23 0.45
C GLU A 84 -2.57 -6.12 1.47
N LEU A 85 -1.43 -5.65 1.97
CA LEU A 85 -0.61 -6.37 2.93
C LEU A 85 -1.34 -6.62 4.25
N VAL A 86 -1.98 -5.60 4.82
CA VAL A 86 -2.64 -5.74 6.12
C VAL A 86 -3.89 -6.62 6.02
N THR A 87 -4.68 -6.46 4.97
CA THR A 87 -5.85 -7.34 4.75
C THR A 87 -5.42 -8.79 4.50
N HIS A 88 -4.29 -9.00 3.82
CA HIS A 88 -3.70 -10.32 3.69
C HIS A 88 -3.28 -10.91 5.05
N ILE A 89 -2.57 -10.14 5.89
CA ILE A 89 -2.21 -10.55 7.26
C ILE A 89 -3.45 -10.89 8.08
N ARG A 90 -4.56 -10.16 7.93
CA ARG A 90 -5.83 -10.47 8.60
C ARG A 90 -6.40 -11.81 8.15
N LEU A 91 -6.33 -12.14 6.86
CA LEU A 91 -6.73 -13.46 6.35
C LEU A 91 -5.84 -14.56 6.92
N LEU A 92 -4.52 -14.38 6.93
CA LEU A 92 -3.59 -15.34 7.54
C LEU A 92 -3.98 -15.63 9.00
N ARG A 93 -4.26 -14.57 9.78
CA ARG A 93 -4.72 -14.69 11.18
C ARG A 93 -6.09 -15.37 11.28
N LYS A 94 -7.06 -15.00 10.43
CA LYS A 94 -8.42 -15.57 10.42
C LYS A 94 -8.40 -17.07 10.15
N TYR A 95 -7.63 -17.49 9.14
CA TYR A 95 -7.51 -18.89 8.73
C TYR A 95 -6.42 -19.66 9.49
N LYS A 96 -5.73 -19.00 10.44
CA LYS A 96 -4.68 -19.57 11.30
C LYS A 96 -3.53 -20.22 10.50
N VAL A 97 -3.13 -19.56 9.42
CA VAL A 97 -2.01 -19.99 8.58
C VAL A 97 -0.84 -19.01 8.73
N ASP A 98 0.38 -19.50 8.47
CA ASP A 98 1.64 -18.77 8.72
C ASP A 98 2.39 -18.39 7.44
N ASN A 99 1.92 -18.86 6.28
CA ASN A 99 2.54 -18.71 4.97
C ASN A 99 3.99 -19.23 4.89
N LYS A 100 4.36 -20.12 5.82
CA LYS A 100 5.68 -20.79 5.89
C LYS A 100 5.52 -22.29 5.79
N THR A 101 4.60 -22.83 6.58
CA THR A 101 4.29 -24.26 6.68
C THR A 101 2.84 -24.56 6.34
N SER A 102 1.97 -23.54 6.40
CA SER A 102 0.56 -23.58 6.03
C SER A 102 0.21 -22.36 5.19
N PHE A 103 -0.59 -22.55 4.15
CA PHE A 103 -0.85 -21.55 3.12
C PHE A 103 -2.35 -21.31 2.96
N LEU A 104 -2.72 -20.08 2.58
CA LEU A 104 -4.08 -19.81 2.12
C LEU A 104 -4.34 -20.51 0.79
N THR A 105 -5.54 -21.07 0.63
CA THR A 105 -6.06 -21.48 -0.68
C THR A 105 -6.84 -20.32 -1.27
N TYR A 106 -6.29 -19.68 -2.31
CA TYR A 106 -6.93 -18.54 -2.99
C TYR A 106 -7.98 -19.02 -3.98
N ASP A 107 -9.05 -19.61 -3.45
CA ASP A 107 -10.26 -19.86 -4.22
C ASP A 107 -11.08 -18.57 -4.43
N GLU A 108 -12.11 -18.65 -5.26
CA GLU A 108 -12.96 -17.51 -5.59
C GLU A 108 -13.60 -16.88 -4.33
N GLN A 109 -13.91 -17.69 -3.31
CA GLN A 109 -14.54 -17.22 -2.08
C GLN A 109 -13.56 -16.42 -1.23
N LEU A 110 -12.34 -16.91 -1.03
CA LEU A 110 -11.30 -16.19 -0.29
C LEU A 110 -10.92 -14.89 -1.00
N VAL A 111 -10.78 -14.93 -2.33
CA VAL A 111 -10.48 -13.74 -3.13
C VAL A 111 -11.59 -12.70 -3.02
N ALA A 112 -12.86 -13.12 -3.10
CA ALA A 112 -14.00 -12.21 -2.93
C ALA A 112 -14.05 -11.61 -1.52
N GLU A 113 -13.78 -12.40 -0.47
CA GLU A 113 -13.67 -11.88 0.90
C GLU A 113 -12.56 -10.85 1.02
N TRP A 114 -11.38 -11.15 0.47
CA TRP A 114 -10.23 -10.27 0.52
C TRP A 114 -10.52 -8.92 -0.16
N GLN A 115 -11.05 -8.97 -1.38
CA GLN A 115 -11.43 -7.78 -2.14
C GLN A 115 -12.55 -6.99 -1.46
N HIS A 116 -13.47 -7.67 -0.78
CA HIS A 116 -14.52 -7.00 -0.01
C HIS A 116 -13.93 -6.18 1.15
N ASP A 117 -13.01 -6.75 1.95
CA ASP A 117 -12.36 -6.02 3.07
C ASP A 117 -11.59 -4.80 2.53
N GLN A 118 -10.79 -4.99 1.46
CA GLN A 118 -10.06 -3.90 0.80
C GLN A 118 -11.01 -2.79 0.32
N THR A 119 -12.15 -3.16 -0.28
CA THR A 119 -13.15 -2.21 -0.78
C THR A 119 -13.77 -1.40 0.35
N GLN A 120 -14.17 -2.04 1.46
CA GLN A 120 -14.72 -1.34 2.61
C GLN A 120 -13.73 -0.33 3.20
N ILE A 121 -12.45 -0.66 3.19
CA ILE A 121 -11.38 0.22 3.67
C ILE A 121 -11.22 1.43 2.75
N PHE A 122 -11.14 1.22 1.43
CA PHE A 122 -11.03 2.32 0.47
C PHE A 122 -12.27 3.22 0.48
N ASP A 123 -13.47 2.65 0.62
CA ASP A 123 -14.71 3.41 0.77
C ASP A 123 -14.70 4.30 2.02
N ALA A 124 -14.17 3.78 3.13
CA ALA A 124 -14.04 4.55 4.38
C ALA A 124 -12.99 5.67 4.27
N ILE A 125 -11.92 5.48 3.49
CA ILE A 125 -10.97 6.55 3.17
C ILE A 125 -11.65 7.64 2.33
N GLY A 126 -12.39 7.22 1.31
CA GLY A 126 -13.19 8.07 0.43
C GLY A 126 -12.38 8.88 -0.60
N GLY A 127 -13.07 9.82 -1.26
CA GLY A 127 -12.47 10.75 -2.22
C GLY A 127 -11.84 10.06 -3.44
N ILE A 128 -10.75 10.64 -3.94
CA ILE A 128 -10.06 10.16 -5.14
C ILE A 128 -9.50 8.74 -4.96
N TYR A 129 -9.12 8.36 -3.74
CA TYR A 129 -8.56 7.04 -3.46
C TYR A 129 -9.61 5.93 -3.57
N ALA A 130 -10.83 6.17 -3.09
CA ALA A 130 -11.95 5.25 -3.30
C ALA A 130 -12.31 5.15 -4.78
N GLN A 131 -12.38 6.30 -5.48
CA GLN A 131 -12.66 6.33 -6.92
C GLN A 131 -11.64 5.50 -7.71
N TRP A 132 -10.35 5.72 -7.46
CA TRP A 132 -9.26 4.96 -8.10
C TRP A 132 -9.20 3.49 -7.71
N TRP A 133 -9.71 3.10 -6.54
CA TRP A 133 -9.85 1.69 -6.19
C TRP A 133 -10.93 1.01 -7.03
N HIS A 134 -12.07 1.68 -7.20
CA HIS A 134 -13.18 1.17 -8.02
C HIS A 134 -12.90 1.24 -9.52
N GLU A 135 -12.08 2.20 -9.96
CA GLU A 135 -11.52 2.24 -11.30
C GLU A 135 -10.48 1.14 -11.43
N LYS A 136 -10.78 0.11 -12.24
CA LYS A 136 -9.83 -0.97 -12.47
C LYS A 136 -8.51 -0.42 -13.01
N GLY A 137 -7.43 -0.71 -12.30
CA GLY A 137 -6.07 -0.60 -12.85
C GLY A 137 -5.25 0.59 -12.40
N LYS A 138 -5.73 1.51 -11.53
CA LYS A 138 -4.92 2.70 -11.18
C LYS A 138 -3.51 2.37 -10.69
N ARG A 139 -3.34 1.35 -9.85
CA ARG A 139 -2.00 0.90 -9.41
C ARG A 139 -1.18 0.36 -10.57
N ALA A 140 -1.79 -0.45 -11.43
CA ALA A 140 -1.15 -0.92 -12.65
C ALA A 140 -0.82 0.23 -13.62
N ASP A 141 -1.61 1.31 -13.68
CA ASP A 141 -1.33 2.51 -14.47
C ASP A 141 -0.17 3.32 -13.89
N ILE A 142 -0.03 3.33 -12.56
CA ILE A 142 1.13 3.90 -11.88
C ILE A 142 2.36 3.03 -12.18
N GLU A 143 2.24 1.71 -12.25
CA GLU A 143 3.38 0.82 -12.46
C GLU A 143 3.72 0.56 -13.93
N SER A 144 2.78 0.78 -14.85
CA SER A 144 2.96 0.69 -16.31
C SER A 144 3.29 2.07 -16.90
N ILE A 145 4.14 2.12 -17.93
CA ILE A 145 4.91 3.29 -18.44
C ILE A 145 6.29 3.39 -17.80
#